data_AF-A0A3A4KIE1-F1
#
_entry.id   AF-A0A3A4KIE1-F1
#
_cell.length_a   1.000
_cell.length_b   1.000
_cell.length_c   1.000
_cell.angle_alpha   90.00
_cell.angle_beta   90.00
_cell.angle_gamma   90.00
#
_symmetry.space_group_name_H-M   'P 1'
#
loop_
_entity.id
_entity.type
_entity.pdbx_description
1 polymer ?
#
loop_
_entity_poly.entity_id
_entity_poly.type
_entity_poly.pdbx_seq_one_letter_code
_entity_poly.pdbx_strand_id
1 'polypeptide(L)'
;MSVDLSLQTTTYQVADRRWLLAEPDVKLNVTLDISKFSQTGTSAVQTVSITGAPTGGTWTATFNGQTTSAIAYNATAAAVQSALTALSSVGANNVTVTGTGPYTVTFTGALASKAVPVMTASGAGLTGGTSPAASVANTTPGSNAHYPNGYIPSGTAIGIVTATGLAAPYNAGASDGSQTCYGITYGDCRAVRQNGTIAAKVGTGAVVNMAVVSLIRLPFQAGTGSIDAAAKTSLAQIRFEA
;
A
#
# COMPACT_ATOMS: atom_id res chain seq x y z
N MET A 1 -12.89 -0.47 51.78
CA MET A 1 -12.97 -1.76 51.05
C MET A 1 -12.84 -1.41 49.57
N SER A 2 -11.77 -1.92 48.96
CA SER A 2 -11.36 -1.90 47.55
C SER A 2 -11.54 -0.61 46.73
N VAL A 3 -10.38 -0.13 46.28
CA VAL A 3 -10.13 1.00 45.40
C VAL A 3 -10.75 0.83 44.01
N ASP A 4 -11.28 1.96 43.53
CA ASP A 4 -11.48 2.40 42.15
C ASP A 4 -11.02 1.40 41.06
N LEU A 5 -11.99 0.77 40.41
CA LEU A 5 -11.78 0.04 39.16
C LEU A 5 -11.59 1.11 38.07
N SER A 6 -10.37 1.64 37.93
CA SER A 6 -10.08 2.55 36.84
C SER A 6 -10.37 1.81 35.53
N LEU A 7 -11.45 2.19 34.87
CA LEU A 7 -11.62 1.91 33.45
C LEU A 7 -10.43 2.62 32.80
N GLN A 8 -9.35 1.88 32.54
CA GLN A 8 -8.30 2.37 31.67
C GLN A 8 -8.93 2.54 30.30
N THR A 9 -9.44 3.74 30.05
CA THR A 9 -9.73 4.23 28.72
C THR A 9 -8.36 4.50 28.12
N THR A 10 -7.62 3.45 27.75
CA THR A 10 -6.47 3.64 26.88
C THR A 10 -7.03 4.23 25.61
N THR A 11 -6.64 5.47 25.30
CA THR A 11 -7.04 6.32 24.17
C THR A 11 -6.67 5.73 22.79
N TYR A 12 -6.46 4.44 22.70
CA TYR A 12 -6.23 3.71 21.46
C TYR A 12 -7.36 2.68 21.37
N GLN A 13 -8.34 2.99 20.54
CA GLN A 13 -9.51 2.14 20.34
C GLN A 13 -9.07 0.76 19.86
N VAL A 14 -9.23 -0.25 20.71
CA VAL A 14 -8.84 -1.64 20.45
C VAL A 14 -9.67 -2.30 19.32
N ALA A 15 -10.54 -1.58 18.60
CA ALA A 15 -11.71 -2.21 17.99
C ALA A 15 -12.45 -1.46 16.85
N ASP A 16 -11.82 -0.64 15.97
CA ASP A 16 -12.51 -0.30 14.71
C ASP A 16 -12.55 -1.53 13.79
N ARG A 17 -13.47 -2.43 14.16
CA ARG A 17 -13.79 -3.68 13.48
C ARG A 17 -15.03 -3.50 12.64
N ARG A 18 -15.33 -2.28 12.17
CA ARG A 18 -16.43 -2.06 11.21
C ARG A 18 -16.21 -2.80 9.89
N TRP A 19 -14.98 -3.24 9.63
CA TRP A 19 -14.63 -4.18 8.57
C TRP A 19 -15.19 -5.58 8.80
N LEU A 20 -15.42 -6.01 10.03
CA LEU A 20 -15.96 -7.32 10.38
C LEU A 20 -17.49 -7.25 10.43
N LEU A 21 -18.15 -7.98 9.54
CA LEU A 21 -19.60 -7.91 9.34
C LEU A 21 -20.36 -9.07 10.03
N ALA A 22 -19.65 -10.09 10.52
CA ALA A 22 -20.21 -11.22 11.25
C ALA A 22 -19.18 -11.78 12.25
N GLU A 23 -19.63 -12.61 13.21
CA GLU A 23 -18.72 -13.27 14.15
C GLU A 23 -17.72 -14.19 13.41
N PRO A 24 -16.41 -14.06 13.68
CA PRO A 24 -15.37 -14.80 12.98
C PRO A 24 -14.93 -16.06 13.74
N ASP A 25 -14.41 -17.03 13.00
CA ASP A 25 -13.46 -17.97 13.59
C ASP A 25 -12.08 -17.34 13.63
N VAL A 26 -11.38 -17.59 14.75
CA VAL A 26 -10.07 -17.02 15.00
C VAL A 26 -9.03 -18.08 15.33
N LYS A 27 -7.81 -17.83 14.90
CA LYS A 27 -6.61 -18.52 15.37
C LYS A 27 -5.93 -17.68 16.43
N LEU A 28 -5.60 -18.30 17.56
CA LEU A 28 -4.92 -17.64 18.68
C LEU A 28 -3.40 -17.76 18.54
N ASN A 29 -2.68 -17.00 19.36
CA ASN A 29 -1.23 -17.12 19.58
C ASN A 29 -0.33 -16.86 18.35
N VAL A 30 -0.78 -16.04 17.40
CA VAL A 30 0.08 -15.57 16.31
C VAL A 30 0.95 -14.43 16.81
N THR A 31 2.25 -14.48 16.51
CA THR A 31 3.22 -13.44 16.88
C THR A 31 3.69 -12.69 15.64
N LEU A 32 3.56 -11.37 15.66
CA LEU A 32 4.08 -10.47 14.63
C LEU A 32 5.57 -10.25 14.79
N ASP A 33 6.29 -10.19 13.67
CA ASP A 33 7.64 -9.65 13.57
C ASP A 33 7.55 -8.18 13.18
N ILE A 34 7.66 -7.30 14.17
CA ILE A 34 7.47 -5.85 13.99
C ILE A 34 8.56 -5.25 13.09
N SER A 35 9.71 -5.90 12.94
CA SER A 35 10.77 -5.43 12.03
C SER A 35 10.35 -5.47 10.55
N LYS A 36 9.32 -6.26 10.21
CA LYS A 36 8.70 -6.31 8.87
C LYS A 36 7.56 -5.32 8.70
N PHE A 37 7.13 -4.65 9.77
CA PHE A 37 6.15 -3.57 9.71
C PHE A 37 6.91 -2.24 9.72
N SER A 38 6.41 -1.26 8.97
CA SER A 38 6.94 0.10 8.90
C SER A 38 6.17 1.06 9.80
N GLN A 39 6.90 1.83 10.62
CA GLN A 39 6.32 2.91 11.42
C GLN A 39 5.86 4.06 10.51
N THR A 40 6.73 4.46 9.59
CA THR A 40 6.45 5.46 8.55
C THR A 40 6.45 4.77 7.19
N GLY A 41 5.47 5.09 6.35
CA GLY A 41 5.44 4.60 4.98
C GLY A 41 6.25 5.47 4.05
N THR A 42 6.78 4.87 2.99
CA THR A 42 7.51 5.58 1.94
C THR A 42 6.59 5.83 0.76
N SER A 43 6.58 7.05 0.23
CA SER A 43 5.86 7.34 -1.01
C SER A 43 6.49 6.59 -2.19
N ALA A 44 5.63 6.08 -3.08
CA ALA A 44 6.11 5.50 -4.33
C ALA A 44 6.72 6.58 -5.23
N VAL A 45 7.80 6.22 -5.92
CA VAL A 45 8.48 7.05 -6.91
C VAL A 45 8.64 6.24 -8.18
N GLN A 46 8.27 6.85 -9.30
CA GLN A 46 8.39 6.26 -10.62
C GLN A 46 9.12 7.23 -11.54
N THR A 47 9.97 6.71 -12.41
CA THR A 47 10.71 7.51 -13.38
C THR A 47 10.17 7.25 -14.77
N VAL A 48 9.76 8.30 -15.47
CA VAL A 48 9.34 8.24 -16.87
C VAL A 48 10.50 8.67 -17.76
N SER A 49 10.86 7.83 -18.71
CA SER A 49 11.95 8.08 -19.66
C SER A 49 11.41 8.13 -21.08
N ILE A 50 11.83 9.15 -21.83
CA ILE A 50 11.61 9.24 -23.27
C ILE A 50 12.96 8.97 -23.94
N THR A 51 13.05 7.92 -24.75
CA THR A 51 14.28 7.49 -25.42
C THR A 51 14.18 7.67 -26.94
N GLY A 52 15.29 7.47 -27.65
CA GLY A 52 15.34 7.58 -29.12
C GLY A 52 15.34 9.01 -29.66
N ALA A 53 15.44 10.03 -28.80
CA ALA A 53 15.55 11.45 -29.18
C ALA A 53 14.49 11.91 -30.21
N PRO A 54 13.19 11.74 -29.93
CA PRO A 54 12.14 12.23 -30.82
C PRO A 54 12.30 13.73 -31.07
N THR A 55 11.97 14.17 -32.29
CA THR A 55 11.95 15.59 -32.66
C THR A 55 10.53 16.15 -32.71
N GLY A 56 9.53 15.33 -32.44
CA GLY A 56 8.13 15.72 -32.42
C GLY A 56 7.23 14.65 -31.82
N GLY A 57 5.93 14.92 -31.89
CA GLY A 57 4.90 13.99 -31.47
C GLY A 57 4.62 14.02 -29.96
N THR A 58 3.90 13.00 -29.51
CA THR A 58 3.36 12.91 -28.15
C THR A 58 3.45 11.50 -27.58
N TRP A 59 3.40 11.41 -26.27
CA TRP A 59 3.31 10.17 -25.51
C TRP A 59 2.16 10.26 -24.50
N THR A 60 1.73 9.14 -23.95
CA THR A 60 0.71 9.09 -22.89
C THR A 60 1.18 8.22 -21.73
N ALA A 61 0.67 8.48 -20.52
CA ALA A 61 0.80 7.62 -19.36
C ALA A 61 -0.55 7.01 -18.99
N THR A 62 -0.56 5.77 -18.51
CA THR A 62 -1.76 5.12 -17.98
C THR A 62 -1.54 4.73 -16.52
N PHE A 63 -2.46 5.12 -15.64
CA PHE A 63 -2.47 4.77 -14.22
C PHE A 63 -3.85 4.27 -13.80
N ASN A 64 -3.90 3.07 -13.20
CA ASN A 64 -5.16 2.41 -12.79
C ASN A 64 -6.23 2.42 -13.89
N GLY A 65 -5.84 2.08 -15.12
CA GLY A 65 -6.75 1.99 -16.27
C GLY A 65 -7.15 3.32 -16.90
N GLN A 66 -6.71 4.46 -16.38
CA GLN A 66 -6.96 5.78 -16.97
C GLN A 66 -5.72 6.32 -17.66
N THR A 67 -5.90 6.79 -18.89
CA THR A 67 -4.81 7.31 -19.73
C THR A 67 -4.87 8.83 -19.78
N THR A 68 -3.71 9.48 -19.67
CA THR A 68 -3.60 10.94 -19.78
C THR A 68 -4.01 11.41 -21.16
N SER A 69 -4.32 12.70 -21.28
CA SER A 69 -4.25 13.36 -22.59
C SER A 69 -2.84 13.22 -23.18
N ALA A 70 -2.72 13.45 -24.49
CA ALA A 70 -1.42 13.44 -25.17
C ALA A 70 -0.46 14.46 -24.54
N ILE A 71 0.74 14.02 -24.18
CA ILE A 71 1.81 14.81 -23.58
C ILE A 71 2.88 15.02 -24.64
N ALA A 72 3.29 16.26 -24.88
CA ALA A 72 4.34 16.56 -25.85
C ALA A 72 5.67 15.86 -25.50
N TYR A 73 6.44 15.47 -26.52
CA TYR A 73 7.75 14.84 -26.34
C TYR A 73 8.73 15.64 -25.46
N ASN A 74 8.60 16.98 -25.48
CA ASN A 74 9.40 17.95 -24.74
C ASN A 74 8.61 18.69 -23.64
N ALA A 75 7.52 18.10 -23.15
CA ALA A 75 6.68 18.70 -22.11
C ALA A 75 7.49 19.07 -20.86
N THR A 76 7.16 20.18 -20.20
CA THR A 76 7.75 20.50 -18.90
C THR A 76 7.24 19.55 -17.83
N ALA A 77 7.97 19.37 -16.72
CA ALA A 77 7.48 18.59 -15.58
C ALA A 77 6.10 19.06 -15.09
N ALA A 78 5.82 20.37 -15.11
CA ALA A 78 4.52 20.94 -14.74
C ALA A 78 3.39 20.51 -15.69
N ALA A 79 3.67 20.37 -17.00
CA ALA A 79 2.71 19.86 -17.97
C ALA A 79 2.45 18.36 -17.75
N VAL A 80 3.49 17.57 -17.48
CA VAL A 80 3.37 16.14 -17.11
C VAL A 80 2.56 15.99 -15.82
N GLN A 81 2.84 16.80 -14.80
CA GLN A 81 2.10 16.79 -13.53
C GLN A 81 0.62 17.12 -13.74
N SER A 82 0.32 18.15 -14.54
CA SER A 82 -1.05 18.52 -14.87
C SER A 82 -1.80 17.37 -15.55
N ALA A 83 -1.16 16.70 -16.51
CA ALA A 83 -1.75 15.57 -17.22
C ALA A 83 -2.04 14.38 -16.29
N LEU A 84 -1.12 14.06 -15.37
CA LEU A 84 -1.32 12.99 -14.39
C LEU A 84 -2.40 13.34 -13.36
N THR A 85 -2.42 14.59 -12.88
CA THR A 85 -3.39 15.08 -11.88
C THR A 85 -4.82 15.10 -12.42
N ALA A 86 -4.99 15.22 -13.74
CA ALA A 86 -6.29 15.17 -14.40
C ALA A 86 -6.92 13.76 -14.42
N LEU A 87 -6.16 12.70 -14.15
CA LEU A 87 -6.72 11.35 -14.02
C LEU A 87 -7.52 11.27 -12.72
N SER A 88 -8.76 10.76 -12.77
CA SER A 88 -9.57 10.62 -11.54
C SER A 88 -8.99 9.58 -10.56
N SER A 89 -8.15 8.66 -11.03
CA SER A 89 -7.40 7.70 -10.21
C SER A 89 -6.20 8.32 -9.49
N VAL A 90 -5.74 9.49 -9.93
CA VAL A 90 -4.68 10.26 -9.26
C VAL A 90 -5.32 11.38 -8.46
N GLY A 91 -6.06 12.30 -9.10
CA GLY A 91 -6.70 13.45 -8.47
C GLY A 91 -5.73 14.56 -8.07
N ALA A 92 -6.31 15.69 -7.64
CA ALA A 92 -5.57 16.89 -7.24
C ALA A 92 -4.58 16.62 -6.10
N ASN A 93 -3.39 17.22 -6.19
CA ASN A 93 -2.34 17.21 -5.15
C ASN A 93 -1.83 15.81 -4.75
N ASN A 94 -2.02 14.80 -5.59
CA ASN A 94 -1.60 13.42 -5.31
C ASN A 94 -0.36 12.99 -6.09
N VAL A 95 0.25 13.89 -6.87
CA VAL A 95 1.50 13.65 -7.58
C VAL A 95 2.33 14.93 -7.69
N THR A 96 3.65 14.78 -7.55
CA THR A 96 4.63 15.83 -7.85
C THR A 96 5.57 15.31 -8.93
N VAL A 97 5.81 16.09 -9.98
CA VAL A 97 6.72 15.72 -11.06
C VAL A 97 7.90 16.69 -11.11
N THR A 98 9.11 16.16 -11.21
CA THR A 98 10.35 16.94 -11.35
C THR A 98 11.21 16.41 -12.50
N GLY A 99 12.26 17.16 -12.85
CA GLY A 99 13.18 16.83 -13.94
C GLY A 99 12.79 17.46 -15.28
N THR A 100 13.69 17.33 -16.26
CA THR A 100 13.52 17.85 -17.63
C THR A 100 13.65 16.73 -18.67
N GLY A 101 13.34 15.50 -18.26
CA GLY A 101 13.63 14.27 -18.99
C GLY A 101 14.95 13.63 -18.51
N PRO A 102 14.92 12.45 -17.86
CA PRO A 102 13.73 11.70 -17.39
C PRO A 102 12.93 12.47 -16.33
N TYR A 103 11.62 12.18 -16.23
CA TYR A 103 10.73 12.78 -15.23
C TYR A 103 10.65 11.90 -13.99
N THR A 104 10.88 12.48 -12.81
CA THR A 104 10.66 11.81 -11.53
C THR A 104 9.27 12.12 -11.02
N VAL A 105 8.43 11.10 -10.93
CA VAL A 105 7.03 11.18 -10.49
C VAL A 105 6.95 10.63 -9.06
N THR A 106 6.67 11.50 -8.10
CA THR A 106 6.50 11.13 -6.69
C THR A 106 5.01 11.17 -6.33
N PHE A 107 4.49 10.06 -5.83
CA PHE A 107 3.10 9.96 -5.37
C PHE A 107 2.96 10.61 -3.98
N THR A 108 1.99 11.50 -3.85
CA THR A 108 1.80 12.38 -2.69
C THR A 108 0.33 12.40 -2.26
N GLY A 109 -0.03 13.20 -1.25
CA GLY A 109 -1.40 13.33 -0.77
C GLY A 109 -2.02 11.98 -0.37
N ALA A 110 -3.18 11.66 -0.92
CA ALA A 110 -3.90 10.40 -0.68
C ALA A 110 -3.17 9.14 -1.19
N LEU A 111 -2.19 9.32 -2.08
CA LEU A 111 -1.33 8.27 -2.63
C LEU A 111 0.07 8.24 -1.97
N ALA A 112 0.33 9.12 -1.00
CA ALA A 112 1.57 9.09 -0.22
C ALA A 112 1.62 7.87 0.70
N SER A 113 2.84 7.43 1.04
CA SER A 113 3.09 6.33 1.99
C SER A 113 2.26 5.08 1.67
N LYS A 114 2.18 4.73 0.38
CA LYS A 114 1.48 3.56 -0.15
C LYS A 114 2.30 2.95 -1.27
N ALA A 115 2.24 1.63 -1.38
CA ALA A 115 2.63 1.00 -2.63
C ALA A 115 1.55 1.25 -3.68
N VAL A 116 1.95 1.76 -4.85
CA VAL A 116 1.04 2.04 -5.97
C VAL A 116 1.45 1.24 -7.20
N PRO A 117 0.50 0.86 -8.07
CA PRO A 117 0.82 0.18 -9.32
C PRO A 117 1.77 1.00 -10.19
N VAL A 118 2.66 0.32 -10.92
CA VAL A 118 3.54 0.98 -11.89
C VAL A 118 2.69 1.51 -13.04
N MET A 119 2.86 2.78 -13.39
CA MET A 119 2.25 3.33 -14.59
C MET A 119 2.80 2.64 -15.83
N THR A 120 2.02 2.59 -16.90
CA THR A 120 2.54 2.29 -18.23
C THR A 120 2.66 3.59 -19.03
N ALA A 121 3.57 3.62 -20.00
CA ALA A 121 3.68 4.73 -20.94
C ALA A 121 3.64 4.21 -22.37
N SER A 122 3.05 4.99 -23.27
CA SER A 122 3.02 4.71 -24.70
C SER A 122 3.69 5.84 -25.46
N GLY A 123 4.77 5.52 -26.16
CA GLY A 123 5.45 6.43 -27.08
C GLY A 123 4.94 6.33 -28.53
N ALA A 124 3.79 5.69 -28.78
CA ALA A 124 3.33 5.40 -30.15
C ALA A 124 3.06 6.65 -31.01
N GLY A 125 2.84 7.80 -30.39
CA GLY A 125 2.67 9.08 -31.06
C GLY A 125 3.95 9.90 -31.22
N LEU A 126 5.11 9.39 -30.78
CA LEU A 126 6.40 10.07 -30.91
C LEU A 126 6.92 9.95 -32.34
N THR A 127 7.55 11.01 -32.84
CA THR A 127 8.07 11.06 -34.21
C THR A 127 9.50 11.60 -34.26
N GLY A 128 10.21 11.27 -35.34
CA GLY A 128 11.63 11.57 -35.50
C GLY A 128 12.55 10.74 -34.61
N GLY A 129 13.84 11.04 -34.65
CA GLY A 129 14.85 10.32 -33.86
C GLY A 129 15.06 8.86 -34.29
N THR A 130 15.63 8.06 -33.39
CA THR A 130 15.99 6.65 -33.59
C THR A 130 15.14 5.78 -32.69
N SER A 131 14.05 5.23 -33.24
CA SER A 131 13.10 4.36 -32.52
C SER A 131 12.63 4.96 -31.19
N PRO A 132 11.93 6.10 -31.22
CA PRO A 132 11.51 6.78 -29.99
C PRO A 132 10.52 5.94 -29.19
N ALA A 133 10.68 5.93 -27.87
CA ALA A 133 9.81 5.20 -26.96
C ALA A 133 9.61 5.97 -25.65
N ALA A 134 8.52 5.67 -24.96
CA ALA A 134 8.26 6.11 -23.60
C ALA A 134 8.20 4.89 -22.69
N SER A 135 8.86 4.94 -21.55
CA SER A 135 8.87 3.86 -20.56
C SER A 135 8.78 4.39 -19.15
N VAL A 136 8.33 3.54 -18.22
CA VAL A 136 8.22 3.85 -16.80
C VAL A 136 8.99 2.81 -16.00
N ALA A 137 9.81 3.26 -15.06
CA ALA A 137 10.49 2.41 -14.08
C ALA A 137 9.98 2.72 -12.67
N ASN A 138 9.74 1.69 -11.87
CA ASN A 138 9.38 1.84 -10.46
C ASN A 138 10.64 1.96 -9.62
N THR A 139 11.08 3.20 -9.34
CA THR A 139 12.36 3.46 -8.65
C THR A 139 12.22 3.41 -7.13
N THR A 140 11.01 3.59 -6.61
CA THR A 140 10.68 3.30 -5.22
C THR A 140 9.27 2.70 -5.19
N PRO A 141 9.11 1.41 -4.84
CA PRO A 141 7.79 0.76 -4.85
C PRO A 141 6.74 1.40 -3.93
N GLY A 142 7.19 2.19 -2.95
CA GLY A 142 6.36 2.71 -1.87
C GLY A 142 6.06 1.64 -0.83
N SER A 143 5.69 2.07 0.38
CA SER A 143 5.32 1.17 1.48
C SER A 143 4.27 1.83 2.36
N ASN A 144 3.36 1.02 2.90
CA ASN A 144 2.35 1.51 3.83
C ASN A 144 2.99 1.98 5.14
N ALA A 145 2.39 2.95 5.81
CA ALA A 145 2.68 3.22 7.23
C ALA A 145 1.80 2.30 8.07
N HIS A 146 2.36 1.23 8.65
CA HIS A 146 1.56 0.24 9.37
C HIS A 146 1.21 0.68 10.79
N TYR A 147 2.13 1.38 11.47
CA TYR A 147 1.93 1.83 12.86
C TYR A 147 2.46 3.25 13.13
N PRO A 148 2.06 4.26 12.35
CA PRO A 148 2.51 5.65 12.57
C PRO A 148 2.17 6.16 13.98
N ASN A 149 1.11 5.64 14.58
CA ASN A 149 0.67 5.99 15.94
C ASN A 149 1.17 5.00 17.01
N GLY A 150 2.09 4.10 16.65
CA GLY A 150 2.65 3.07 17.55
C GLY A 150 1.83 1.79 17.67
N TYR A 151 0.70 1.69 16.95
CA TYR A 151 -0.18 0.53 16.91
C TYR A 151 -0.40 0.07 15.47
N ILE A 152 -0.30 -1.23 15.23
CA ILE A 152 -0.76 -1.87 14.00
C ILE A 152 -2.28 -2.03 14.12
N PRO A 153 -3.08 -1.53 13.17
CA PRO A 153 -4.53 -1.57 13.28
C PRO A 153 -5.09 -2.99 13.13
N SER A 154 -6.26 -3.25 13.73
CA SER A 154 -7.07 -4.41 13.36
C SER A 154 -7.44 -4.36 11.88
N GLY A 155 -7.69 -5.50 11.25
CA GLY A 155 -7.96 -5.54 9.81
C GLY A 155 -6.69 -5.60 8.95
N THR A 156 -5.49 -5.59 9.56
CA THR A 156 -4.24 -5.77 8.80
C THR A 156 -4.13 -7.21 8.33
N ALA A 157 -3.98 -7.42 7.02
CA ALA A 157 -3.72 -8.73 6.44
C ALA A 157 -2.28 -9.16 6.72
N ILE A 158 -2.08 -10.41 7.11
CA ILE A 158 -0.77 -10.94 7.48
C ILE A 158 -0.49 -12.26 6.77
N GLY A 159 0.80 -12.50 6.48
CA GLY A 159 1.32 -13.78 6.04
C GLY A 159 2.35 -14.31 7.04
N ILE A 160 2.59 -15.61 7.04
CA ILE A 160 3.60 -16.24 7.92
C ILE A 160 4.92 -16.34 7.17
N VAL A 161 5.98 -15.75 7.74
CA VAL A 161 7.33 -15.91 7.21
C VAL A 161 7.80 -17.33 7.51
N THR A 162 8.07 -18.11 6.46
CA THR A 162 8.37 -19.54 6.55
C THR A 162 9.59 -19.81 7.44
N ALA A 163 10.62 -18.97 7.34
CA ALA A 163 11.87 -19.16 8.08
C ALA A 163 11.75 -18.96 9.59
N THR A 164 10.84 -18.08 10.04
CA THR A 164 10.74 -17.70 11.46
C THR A 164 9.45 -18.17 12.14
N GLY A 165 8.43 -18.53 11.36
CA GLY A 165 7.08 -18.79 11.85
C GLY A 165 6.36 -17.55 12.39
N LEU A 166 6.95 -16.35 12.22
CA LEU A 166 6.37 -15.09 12.68
C LEU A 166 5.55 -14.46 11.55
N ALA A 167 4.52 -13.71 11.93
CA ALA A 167 3.67 -13.00 11.00
C ALA A 167 4.29 -11.66 10.56
N ALA A 168 4.22 -11.38 9.27
CA ALA A 168 4.57 -10.10 8.66
C ALA A 168 3.33 -9.53 7.94
N PRO A 169 3.31 -8.24 7.54
CA PRO A 169 2.28 -7.76 6.62
C PRO A 169 2.23 -8.67 5.39
N TYR A 170 1.03 -9.02 4.95
CA TYR A 170 0.85 -9.73 3.69
C TYR A 170 1.51 -8.95 2.55
N ASN A 171 2.27 -9.62 1.69
CA ASN A 171 2.90 -9.01 0.54
C ASN A 171 2.98 -9.99 -0.64
N ALA A 172 2.09 -9.86 -1.62
CA ALA A 172 2.07 -10.72 -2.81
C ALA A 172 3.40 -10.80 -3.58
N GLY A 173 4.22 -9.73 -3.51
CA GLY A 173 5.54 -9.69 -4.16
C GLY A 173 6.67 -10.30 -3.34
N ALA A 174 6.41 -10.78 -2.12
CA ALA A 174 7.42 -11.42 -1.29
C ALA A 174 7.74 -12.84 -1.76
N SER A 175 8.86 -13.38 -1.25
CA SER A 175 9.25 -14.78 -1.44
C SER A 175 9.63 -15.47 -0.13
N ASP A 176 9.33 -14.84 1.01
CA ASP A 176 9.71 -15.31 2.36
C ASP A 176 8.60 -16.10 3.09
N GLY A 177 7.48 -16.34 2.43
CA GLY A 177 6.26 -16.97 2.96
C GLY A 177 5.12 -15.96 3.18
N SER A 178 5.43 -14.68 3.38
CA SER A 178 4.42 -13.63 3.60
C SER A 178 3.56 -13.31 2.37
N GLN A 179 3.92 -13.86 1.20
CA GLN A 179 3.14 -13.78 -0.04
C GLN A 179 1.87 -14.64 -0.06
N THR A 180 1.71 -15.55 0.91
CA THR A 180 0.45 -16.28 1.13
C THR A 180 -0.26 -15.67 2.32
N CYS A 181 -1.47 -15.14 2.12
CA CYS A 181 -2.21 -14.50 3.20
C CYS A 181 -2.71 -15.57 4.18
N TYR A 182 -2.33 -15.44 5.46
CA TYR A 182 -2.67 -16.37 6.52
C TYR A 182 -3.97 -15.98 7.25
N GLY A 183 -4.22 -14.67 7.38
CA GLY A 183 -5.40 -14.16 8.06
C GLY A 183 -5.35 -12.65 8.24
N ILE A 184 -6.32 -12.15 8.99
CA ILE A 184 -6.49 -10.72 9.26
C ILE A 184 -6.42 -10.51 10.77
N THR A 185 -5.61 -9.55 11.24
CA THR A 185 -5.52 -9.20 12.67
C THR A 185 -6.89 -8.85 13.24
N TYR A 186 -7.32 -9.51 14.32
CA TYR A 186 -8.64 -9.28 14.90
C TYR A 186 -8.71 -7.99 15.70
N GLY A 187 -7.66 -7.69 16.48
CA GLY A 187 -7.49 -6.47 17.25
C GLY A 187 -6.26 -5.70 16.80
N ASP A 188 -6.07 -4.52 17.35
CA ASP A 188 -4.84 -3.77 17.19
C ASP A 188 -3.68 -4.45 17.94
N CYS A 189 -2.46 -4.21 17.45
CA CYS A 189 -1.24 -4.76 18.03
C CYS A 189 -0.28 -3.62 18.36
N ARG A 190 0.08 -3.48 19.64
CA ARG A 190 0.95 -2.40 20.10
C ARG A 190 2.40 -2.64 19.71
N ALA A 191 2.88 -1.93 18.69
CA ALA A 191 4.27 -2.00 18.19
C ALA A 191 5.25 -1.16 19.03
N VAL A 192 4.80 -0.03 19.59
CA VAL A 192 5.63 0.88 20.41
C VAL A 192 5.25 0.75 21.88
N ARG A 193 6.24 0.42 22.72
CA ARG A 193 6.06 0.25 24.18
C ARG A 193 5.88 1.59 24.89
N GLN A 194 5.48 1.56 26.17
CA GLN A 194 5.24 2.77 26.98
C GLN A 194 6.49 3.62 27.16
N ASN A 195 7.67 2.99 27.12
CA ASN A 195 8.96 3.65 27.16
C ASN A 195 9.43 4.19 25.80
N GLY A 196 8.58 4.18 24.77
CA GLY A 196 8.91 4.66 23.42
C GLY A 196 9.72 3.67 22.55
N THR A 197 10.16 2.54 23.10
CA THR A 197 10.93 1.55 22.31
C THR A 197 10.02 0.73 21.38
N ILE A 198 10.52 0.41 20.19
CA ILE A 198 9.84 -0.49 19.26
C ILE A 198 10.00 -1.94 19.76
N ALA A 199 8.90 -2.68 19.81
CA ALA A 199 8.91 -4.10 20.10
C ALA A 199 9.49 -4.88 18.93
N ALA A 200 10.30 -5.91 19.19
CA ALA A 200 10.74 -6.81 18.13
C ALA A 200 9.62 -7.78 17.72
N LYS A 201 8.81 -8.20 18.69
CA LYS A 201 7.71 -9.14 18.53
C LYS A 201 6.50 -8.72 19.34
N VAL A 202 5.31 -8.92 18.78
CA VAL A 202 4.03 -8.59 19.43
C VAL A 202 3.03 -9.71 19.15
N GLY A 203 2.38 -10.24 20.18
CA GLY A 203 1.28 -11.19 19.99
C GLY A 203 0.02 -10.47 19.50
N THR A 204 -0.70 -11.04 18.53
CA THR A 204 -1.93 -10.45 17.99
C THR A 204 -3.17 -10.71 18.84
N GLY A 205 -3.07 -11.60 19.84
CA GLY A 205 -4.21 -12.17 20.55
C GLY A 205 -4.98 -13.16 19.69
N ALA A 206 -5.55 -12.68 18.57
CA ALA A 206 -6.34 -13.45 17.62
C ALA A 206 -6.15 -12.98 16.16
N VAL A 207 -6.31 -13.92 15.23
CA VAL A 207 -6.28 -13.69 13.78
C VAL A 207 -7.51 -14.32 13.17
N VAL A 208 -8.29 -13.51 12.44
CA VAL A 208 -9.47 -13.96 11.69
C VAL A 208 -9.04 -14.74 10.47
N ASN A 209 -9.61 -15.93 10.31
CA ASN A 209 -9.40 -16.78 9.12
C ASN A 209 -10.72 -17.25 8.48
N MET A 210 -11.86 -16.98 9.10
CA MET A 210 -13.20 -17.16 8.53
C MET A 210 -14.11 -16.05 9.05
N ALA A 211 -14.77 -15.31 8.17
CA ALA A 211 -15.62 -14.17 8.52
C ALA A 211 -16.37 -13.64 7.29
N VAL A 212 -17.23 -12.65 7.51
CA VAL A 212 -17.66 -11.71 6.47
C VAL A 212 -16.92 -10.39 6.70
N VAL A 213 -16.25 -9.89 5.66
CA VAL A 213 -15.32 -8.74 5.75
C VAL A 213 -15.65 -7.69 4.68
N SER A 214 -15.84 -6.44 5.09
CA SER A 214 -15.94 -5.28 4.19
C SER A 214 -14.54 -4.80 3.78
N LEU A 215 -14.26 -4.82 2.48
CA LEU A 215 -12.97 -4.41 1.92
C LEU A 215 -12.72 -2.92 2.09
N ILE A 216 -13.73 -2.08 1.84
CA ILE A 216 -13.60 -0.62 1.93
C ILE A 216 -13.33 -0.12 3.35
N ARG A 217 -13.58 -0.95 4.36
CA ARG A 217 -13.39 -0.61 5.78
C ARG A 217 -12.09 -1.17 6.37
N LEU A 218 -11.32 -1.92 5.60
CA LEU A 218 -9.99 -2.36 6.03
C LEU A 218 -9.03 -1.17 6.16
N PRO A 219 -8.06 -1.23 7.09
CA PRO A 219 -7.10 -0.14 7.30
C PRO A 219 -6.20 0.12 6.08
N PHE A 220 -5.98 -0.90 5.25
CA PHE A 220 -5.13 -0.82 4.06
C PHE A 220 -5.89 -1.26 2.82
N GLN A 221 -5.98 -0.34 1.86
CA GLN A 221 -6.69 -0.55 0.60
C GLN A 221 -5.78 -0.99 -0.56
N ALA A 222 -4.45 -0.87 -0.37
CA ALA A 222 -3.43 -1.29 -1.32
C ALA A 222 -2.10 -1.52 -0.59
N GLY A 223 -1.13 -2.16 -1.26
CA GLY A 223 0.20 -2.41 -0.73
C GLY A 223 0.26 -3.48 0.36
N THR A 224 1.36 -3.49 1.11
CA THR A 224 1.57 -4.49 2.16
C THR A 224 0.51 -4.38 3.26
N GLY A 225 0.01 -5.54 3.70
CA GLY A 225 -1.05 -5.62 4.70
C GLY A 225 -2.47 -5.35 4.18
N SER A 226 -2.65 -5.18 2.87
CA SER A 226 -3.96 -5.05 2.22
C SER A 226 -4.45 -6.38 1.63
N ILE A 227 -5.74 -6.45 1.27
CA ILE A 227 -6.36 -7.63 0.64
C ILE A 227 -6.46 -7.43 -0.87
N ASP A 228 -5.69 -8.18 -1.64
CA ASP A 228 -5.77 -8.26 -3.10
C ASP A 228 -6.45 -9.57 -3.57
N ALA A 229 -6.44 -9.84 -4.89
CA ALA A 229 -7.03 -11.05 -5.45
C ALA A 229 -6.38 -12.34 -4.92
N ALA A 230 -5.06 -12.37 -4.76
CA ALA A 230 -4.34 -13.55 -4.29
C ALA A 230 -4.55 -13.79 -2.78
N ALA A 231 -4.65 -12.71 -1.99
CA ALA A 231 -5.05 -12.79 -0.60
C ALA A 231 -6.45 -13.37 -0.44
N LYS A 232 -7.42 -12.97 -1.27
CA LYS A 232 -8.78 -13.54 -1.27
C LYS A 232 -8.78 -15.04 -1.56
N THR A 233 -7.97 -15.49 -2.52
CA THR A 233 -7.81 -16.93 -2.80
C THR A 233 -7.20 -17.68 -1.62
N SER A 234 -6.22 -17.08 -0.94
CA SER A 234 -5.60 -17.68 0.25
C SER A 234 -6.56 -17.77 1.44
N LEU A 235 -7.48 -16.80 1.55
CA LEU A 235 -8.50 -16.68 2.60
C LEU A 235 -9.87 -17.21 2.13
N ALA A 236 -9.90 -18.41 1.55
CA ALA A 236 -11.11 -18.98 0.93
C ALA A 236 -12.33 -19.11 1.88
N GLN A 237 -12.10 -19.11 3.19
CA GLN A 237 -13.16 -19.16 4.21
C GLN A 237 -13.72 -17.78 4.57
N ILE A 238 -13.07 -16.68 4.14
CA ILE A 238 -13.56 -15.32 4.36
C ILE A 238 -14.38 -14.89 3.15
N ARG A 239 -15.62 -14.46 3.39
CA ARG A 239 -16.42 -13.77 2.40
C ARG A 239 -16.05 -12.29 2.42
N PHE A 240 -15.64 -11.76 1.27
CA PHE A 240 -15.35 -10.34 1.13
C PHE A 240 -16.52 -9.62 0.46
N GLU A 241 -16.96 -8.53 1.08
CA GLU A 241 -17.99 -7.62 0.60
C GLU A 241 -17.36 -6.28 0.24
N ALA A 242 -17.95 -5.60 -0.73
CA ALA A 242 -17.49 -4.29 -1.18
C ALA A 242 -17.75 -3.22 -0.11
#